data_AF-A0A4S2MQS5-F1
#
_entry.id   AF-A0A4S2MQS5-F1
#
_cell.length_a   1.000
_cell.length_b   1.000
_cell.length_c   1.000
_cell.angle_alpha   90.00
_cell.angle_beta   90.00
_cell.angle_gamma   90.00
#
_symmetry.space_group_name_H-M   'P 1'
#
loop_
_entity.id
_entity.type
_entity.pdbx_description
1 polymer ?
#
loop_
_entity_poly.entity_id
_entity_poly.type
_entity_poly.pdbx_seq_one_letter_code
_entity_poly.pdbx_strand_id
1 'polypeptide(L)'
;MVSVTRSQTGRTPKKPEHPGFVETPTVVRRSRSRARSQSRPRRSASRGVGEAEPKIKREEEDVAAAPKKQKNHKVDDSGEYEFCGPWGVSMVMLGFPLMMYYFWVGQVYYDGQFPWPKADESWEDFGKHLVQMALECAMPTVRSFAVYWVFMVWQIVLYITLPGVWTKGNPLPHLNGERLPYFCNAMWSLYVTLTTVGILHATGIFNVTELIDDFGAYMSTGILSGIMVAVIAYVSAIARGAQHKMTGNFVYDFFMGAELNPRIFKIVDLKMFFEVRLPWYILLIISVAGALKQYELYGYVTPQMSFFILAHWLYANACSKGEELIVTTYDMFTEKWGFMLIFWNMAGVPLSYCQGPLYIVRHHPSRYNWSLPTNVAIYFILVAAYFVFDTCNSQKNRFRQMEKGTLIIRKTFPQLPYQTIKNPTFIRCKNGGTLLTSGWYGMARKIHYTADFFQLGSWGLICGFESPLPWFLPVFFTLMILHRTYRDDHRCAQKYGDDWKEYTKQVPYLYIPYVI
;
A
#
# COMPACT_ATOMS: atom_id res chain seq x y z
N MET A 1 -10.40 -67.71 -0.72
CA MET A 1 -9.97 -68.56 0.41
C MET A 1 -9.87 -67.67 1.63
N VAL A 2 -10.59 -68.05 2.68
CA VAL A 2 -10.76 -67.35 3.97
C VAL A 2 -9.46 -67.34 4.77
N SER A 3 -9.13 -66.24 5.45
CA SER A 3 -8.66 -66.32 6.84
C SER A 3 -8.71 -64.97 7.54
N VAL A 4 -9.48 -64.94 8.62
CA VAL A 4 -9.46 -63.96 9.70
C VAL A 4 -8.50 -64.48 10.76
N THR A 5 -7.62 -63.62 11.28
CA THR A 5 -7.02 -63.87 12.60
C THR A 5 -6.87 -62.56 13.37
N ARG A 6 -7.49 -62.55 14.55
CA ARG A 6 -7.46 -61.53 15.60
C ARG A 6 -6.54 -62.06 16.69
N SER A 7 -5.62 -61.28 17.23
CA SER A 7 -5.17 -61.48 18.62
C SER A 7 -4.63 -60.20 19.25
N GLN A 8 -4.88 -60.09 20.55
CA GLN A 8 -4.63 -58.99 21.45
C GLN A 8 -3.14 -58.83 21.78
N THR A 9 -2.68 -57.63 22.14
CA THR A 9 -2.23 -57.28 23.51
C THR A 9 -1.49 -55.93 23.51
N GLY A 10 -1.85 -55.07 24.46
CA GLY A 10 -1.29 -53.74 24.62
C GLY A 10 0.12 -53.72 25.23
N ARG A 11 0.85 -52.65 24.92
CA ARG A 11 1.79 -51.96 25.82
C ARG A 11 2.15 -50.60 25.19
N THR A 12 1.78 -49.54 25.88
CA THR A 12 2.12 -48.15 25.57
C THR A 12 3.63 -47.95 25.65
N PRO A 13 4.28 -47.22 24.71
CA PRO A 13 5.71 -46.93 24.77
C PRO A 13 6.06 -45.99 25.94
N LYS A 14 7.13 -46.33 26.67
CA LYS A 14 7.74 -45.52 27.74
C LYS A 14 8.23 -44.16 27.21
N LYS A 15 7.96 -43.12 27.99
CA LYS A 15 8.43 -41.75 27.78
C LYS A 15 9.93 -41.66 28.14
N PRO A 16 10.78 -40.99 27.34
CA PRO A 16 12.18 -40.77 27.69
C PRO A 16 12.29 -39.73 28.80
N GLU A 17 12.97 -40.09 29.90
CA GLU A 17 13.38 -39.17 30.96
C GLU A 17 14.68 -38.48 30.55
N HIS A 18 14.68 -37.15 30.54
CA HIS A 18 15.89 -36.33 30.43
C HIS A 18 16.22 -35.74 31.82
N PRO A 19 17.33 -36.16 32.45
CA PRO A 19 17.75 -35.59 33.72
C PRO A 19 18.32 -34.18 33.51
N GLY A 20 17.76 -33.17 34.18
CA GLY A 20 18.26 -31.78 34.16
C GLY A 20 17.22 -30.68 34.01
N PHE A 21 15.92 -31.00 33.93
CA PHE A 21 14.85 -30.00 33.86
C PHE A 21 14.32 -29.65 35.26
N VAL A 22 14.54 -28.41 35.70
CA VAL A 22 14.00 -27.85 36.95
C VAL A 22 12.73 -27.06 36.62
N GLU A 23 11.57 -27.60 36.99
CA GLU A 23 10.27 -26.91 36.92
C GLU A 23 10.16 -25.86 38.04
N THR A 24 9.74 -24.65 37.69
CA THR A 24 9.34 -23.59 38.63
C THR A 24 7.85 -23.76 38.99
N PRO A 25 7.46 -23.74 40.28
CA PRO A 25 6.09 -24.06 40.68
C PRO A 25 5.14 -22.88 40.44
N THR A 26 4.06 -23.15 39.71
CA THR A 26 2.90 -22.26 39.56
C THR A 26 1.89 -22.61 40.65
N VAL A 27 1.47 -21.65 41.48
CA VAL A 27 0.45 -21.87 42.51
C VAL A 27 -0.93 -21.38 42.04
N VAL A 28 -1.89 -22.29 42.19
CA VAL A 28 -3.30 -22.22 41.83
C VAL A 28 -4.07 -21.23 42.72
N ARG A 29 -4.96 -20.47 42.08
CA ARG A 29 -5.95 -19.56 42.67
C ARG A 29 -7.15 -20.34 43.23
N ARG A 30 -7.54 -20.11 44.48
CA ARG A 30 -8.92 -20.33 44.97
C ARG A 30 -9.33 -19.27 45.98
N SER A 31 -10.59 -18.85 45.87
CA SER A 31 -11.23 -17.70 46.53
C SER A 31 -11.93 -18.04 47.85
N ARG A 32 -11.91 -17.14 48.85
CA ARG A 32 -13.09 -16.37 49.35
C ARG A 32 -12.82 -15.62 50.68
N SER A 33 -13.26 -14.35 50.68
CA SER A 33 -13.84 -13.47 51.71
C SER A 33 -13.45 -13.48 53.20
N ARG A 34 -13.28 -12.23 53.69
CA ARG A 34 -13.92 -11.53 54.83
C ARG A 34 -13.06 -11.17 56.07
N ALA A 35 -13.12 -9.87 56.38
CA ALA A 35 -13.15 -9.20 57.70
C ALA A 35 -11.86 -8.95 58.54
N ARG A 36 -11.40 -7.69 58.49
CA ARG A 36 -11.37 -6.66 59.58
C ARG A 36 -10.99 -7.09 61.02
N SER A 37 -9.83 -6.61 61.51
CA SER A 37 -9.62 -5.87 62.80
C SER A 37 -8.12 -5.60 63.02
N GLN A 38 -7.69 -4.34 63.08
CA GLN A 38 -7.26 -3.63 64.31
C GLN A 38 -6.31 -4.43 65.23
N SER A 39 -5.05 -3.98 65.35
CA SER A 39 -4.52 -3.33 66.57
C SER A 39 -2.99 -3.22 66.56
N ARG A 40 -2.48 -1.98 66.65
CA ARG A 40 -1.18 -1.59 67.23
C ARG A 40 -1.13 -1.99 68.73
N PRO A 41 0.01 -1.99 69.48
CA PRO A 41 1.01 -0.92 69.46
C PRO A 41 2.49 -1.24 69.85
N ARG A 42 3.36 -0.21 69.66
CA ARG A 42 4.51 0.28 70.49
C ARG A 42 5.55 -0.75 71.00
N ARG A 43 6.87 -0.56 70.93
CA ARG A 43 7.85 0.52 71.27
C ARG A 43 9.21 -0.09 70.81
N SER A 44 10.33 0.58 70.55
CA SER A 44 11.09 1.60 71.28
C SER A 44 12.27 2.05 70.42
N ALA A 45 12.81 3.23 70.74
CA ALA A 45 13.88 3.94 70.06
C ALA A 45 15.27 3.28 70.17
N SER A 46 16.14 3.55 69.18
CA SER A 46 17.54 3.88 69.43
C SER A 46 18.01 4.93 68.40
N ARG A 47 18.74 5.93 68.91
CA ARG A 47 19.37 7.03 68.18
C ARG A 47 20.71 6.56 67.62
N GLY A 48 21.04 6.99 66.40
CA GLY A 48 22.39 6.99 65.84
C GLY A 48 22.56 8.23 64.98
N VAL A 49 23.49 9.09 65.38
CA VAL A 49 23.87 10.35 64.73
C VAL A 49 24.78 10.03 63.54
N GLY A 50 24.57 10.69 62.40
CA GLY A 50 25.43 10.62 61.22
C GLY A 50 25.24 11.87 60.36
N GLU A 51 26.35 12.47 60.00
CA GLU A 51 26.52 13.81 59.41
C GLU A 51 25.79 14.04 58.09
N ALA A 52 25.48 15.32 57.85
CA ALA A 52 24.75 15.82 56.69
C ALA A 52 25.71 16.27 55.58
N GLU A 53 25.62 15.65 54.41
CA GLU A 53 26.04 16.22 53.12
C GLU A 53 24.81 16.78 52.37
N PRO A 54 24.92 17.91 51.66
CA PRO A 54 23.76 18.59 51.09
C PRO A 54 23.30 17.91 49.80
N LYS A 55 22.05 17.42 49.82
CA LYS A 55 21.34 16.97 48.61
C LYS A 55 21.04 18.16 47.70
N ILE A 56 21.71 18.21 46.56
CA ILE A 56 21.33 19.04 45.41
C ILE A 56 19.96 18.56 44.92
N LYS A 57 18.92 19.39 45.09
CA LYS A 57 17.62 19.21 44.44
C LYS A 57 17.82 19.46 42.94
N ARG A 58 17.71 18.40 42.12
CA ARG A 58 17.39 18.57 40.71
C ARG A 58 15.92 18.94 40.63
N GLU A 59 15.64 20.19 40.30
CA GLU A 59 14.36 20.59 39.75
C GLU A 59 14.21 19.90 38.40
N GLU A 60 13.29 18.94 38.32
CA GLU A 60 12.72 18.50 37.06
C GLU A 60 11.87 19.65 36.53
N GLU A 61 12.46 20.49 35.68
CA GLU A 61 11.68 21.29 34.74
C GLU A 61 11.02 20.32 33.75
N ASP A 62 9.82 19.85 34.14
CA ASP A 62 8.80 19.44 33.19
C ASP A 62 8.54 20.65 32.28
N VAL A 63 9.22 20.70 31.14
CA VAL A 63 8.79 21.52 30.00
C VAL A 63 7.53 20.86 29.45
N ALA A 64 6.44 21.00 30.20
CA ALA A 64 5.09 20.92 29.68
C ALA A 64 5.00 22.00 28.60
N ALA A 65 5.23 21.59 27.36
CA ALA A 65 4.83 22.40 26.21
C ALA A 65 3.37 22.78 26.45
N ALA A 66 3.14 24.09 26.63
CA ALA A 66 1.81 24.64 26.82
C ALA A 66 0.85 24.00 25.80
N PRO A 67 -0.38 23.60 26.18
CA PRO A 67 -1.33 23.13 25.21
C PRO A 67 -1.57 24.30 24.26
N LYS A 68 -0.96 24.24 23.06
CA LYS A 68 -1.32 25.15 21.97
C LYS A 68 -2.83 25.00 21.86
N LYS A 69 -3.57 26.09 22.14
CA LYS A 69 -5.02 26.20 21.92
C LYS A 69 -5.39 25.33 20.72
N GLN A 70 -6.26 24.34 20.93
CA GLN A 70 -6.65 23.40 19.89
C GLN A 70 -7.23 24.23 18.73
N LYS A 71 -6.38 24.53 17.73
CA LYS A 71 -6.79 25.13 16.47
C LYS A 71 -7.95 24.28 15.98
N ASN A 72 -9.04 24.90 15.54
CA ASN A 72 -10.19 24.17 15.05
C ASN A 72 -9.70 23.18 13.97
N HIS A 73 -9.65 21.89 14.28
CA HIS A 73 -9.03 20.88 13.41
C HIS A 73 -9.77 20.73 12.08
N LYS A 74 -10.96 21.32 11.97
CA LYS A 74 -11.77 21.40 10.76
C LYS A 74 -11.26 22.43 9.76
N VAL A 75 -10.45 23.41 10.18
CA VAL A 75 -9.96 24.50 9.33
C VAL A 75 -8.47 24.34 9.09
N ASP A 76 -8.05 24.51 7.85
CA ASP A 76 -6.65 24.63 7.49
C ASP A 76 -6.24 26.10 7.47
N ASP A 77 -5.48 26.48 8.50
CA ASP A 77 -4.99 27.85 8.68
C ASP A 77 -3.52 28.00 8.21
N SER A 78 -2.98 27.05 7.44
CA SER A 78 -1.60 27.14 6.94
C SER A 78 -1.44 28.16 5.82
N GLY A 79 -2.50 28.37 5.03
CA GLY A 79 -2.44 29.17 3.80
C GLY A 79 -1.63 28.51 2.69
N GLU A 80 -1.22 27.26 2.86
CA GLU A 80 -0.42 26.52 1.89
C GLU A 80 -1.29 25.59 1.06
N TYR A 81 -1.07 25.59 -0.25
CA TYR A 81 -1.68 24.63 -1.16
C TYR A 81 -0.64 23.67 -1.71
N GLU A 82 -0.98 22.38 -1.77
CA GLU A 82 -0.24 21.40 -2.54
C GLU A 82 -0.75 21.38 -4.01
N PHE A 83 -0.06 20.67 -4.91
CA PHE A 83 -0.50 20.46 -6.30
C PHE A 83 -0.84 21.75 -7.06
N CYS A 84 -0.08 22.83 -6.84
CA CYS A 84 -0.31 24.15 -7.45
C CYS A 84 -1.72 24.72 -7.15
N GLY A 85 -2.31 24.35 -6.03
CA GLY A 85 -3.59 24.87 -5.55
C GLY A 85 -4.78 24.58 -6.46
N PRO A 86 -5.85 25.38 -6.38
CA PRO A 86 -7.11 25.11 -7.08
C PRO A 86 -6.95 24.92 -8.59
N TRP A 87 -6.01 25.64 -9.21
CA TRP A 87 -5.72 25.49 -10.64
C TRP A 87 -5.10 24.13 -10.97
N GLY A 88 -4.01 23.78 -10.29
CA GLY A 88 -3.33 22.51 -10.58
C GLY A 88 -4.17 21.28 -10.26
N VAL A 89 -4.91 21.30 -9.15
CA VAL A 89 -5.85 20.21 -8.85
C VAL A 89 -6.97 20.10 -9.89
N SER A 90 -7.45 21.21 -10.46
CA SER A 90 -8.44 21.18 -11.55
C SER A 90 -7.87 20.50 -12.80
N MET A 91 -6.63 20.86 -13.17
CA MET A 91 -5.93 20.23 -14.29
C MET A 91 -5.74 18.73 -14.07
N VAL A 92 -5.45 18.29 -12.84
CA VAL A 92 -5.33 16.88 -12.48
C VAL A 92 -6.68 16.16 -12.59
N MET A 93 -7.75 16.73 -12.03
CA MET A 93 -9.09 16.12 -12.05
C MET A 93 -9.64 15.91 -13.46
N LEU A 94 -9.34 16.83 -14.39
CA LEU A 94 -9.76 16.71 -15.78
C LEU A 94 -8.74 15.93 -16.63
N GLY A 95 -7.46 16.17 -16.43
CA GLY A 95 -6.38 15.65 -17.25
C GLY A 95 -6.21 14.14 -17.15
N PHE A 96 -6.28 13.56 -15.95
CA PHE A 96 -6.09 12.11 -15.80
C PHE A 96 -7.18 11.26 -16.46
N PRO A 97 -8.48 11.52 -16.26
CA PRO A 97 -9.54 10.83 -17.01
C PRO A 97 -9.35 10.95 -18.53
N LEU A 98 -9.07 12.15 -19.04
CA LEU A 98 -8.87 12.38 -20.47
C LEU A 98 -7.64 11.64 -21.01
N MET A 99 -6.55 11.64 -20.25
CA MET A 99 -5.33 10.89 -20.60
C MET A 99 -5.61 9.38 -20.67
N MET A 100 -6.44 8.83 -19.78
CA MET A 100 -6.82 7.42 -19.82
C MET A 100 -7.60 7.08 -21.09
N TYR A 101 -8.57 7.90 -21.49
CA TYR A 101 -9.26 7.76 -22.78
C TYR A 101 -8.30 7.89 -23.96
N TYR A 102 -7.41 8.87 -23.93
CA TYR A 102 -6.41 9.09 -24.96
C TYR A 102 -5.49 7.88 -25.15
N PHE A 103 -4.99 7.28 -24.06
CA PHE A 103 -4.19 6.05 -24.12
C PHE A 103 -5.00 4.87 -24.64
N TRP A 104 -6.26 4.73 -24.22
CA TRP A 104 -7.10 3.64 -24.70
C TRP A 104 -7.42 3.76 -26.19
N VAL A 105 -7.73 4.96 -26.68
CA VAL A 105 -7.85 5.23 -28.12
C VAL A 105 -6.55 4.88 -28.84
N GLY A 106 -5.40 5.22 -28.26
CA GLY A 106 -4.08 4.82 -28.76
C GLY A 106 -3.89 3.31 -28.89
N GLN A 107 -4.27 2.56 -27.86
CA GLN A 107 -4.23 1.09 -27.85
C GLN A 107 -5.15 0.46 -28.92
N VAL A 108 -6.33 1.05 -29.15
CA VAL A 108 -7.36 0.45 -30.01
C VAL A 108 -7.18 0.83 -31.47
N TYR A 109 -6.95 2.11 -31.77
CA TYR A 109 -7.03 2.66 -33.12
C TYR A 109 -5.69 3.11 -33.69
N TYR A 110 -4.64 3.21 -32.87
CA TYR A 110 -3.33 3.73 -33.29
C TYR A 110 -2.19 2.73 -33.03
N ASP A 111 -2.47 1.42 -33.02
CA ASP A 111 -1.42 0.37 -32.91
C ASP A 111 -0.51 0.58 -31.68
N GLY A 112 -1.12 0.96 -30.55
CA GLY A 112 -0.42 1.26 -29.31
C GLY A 112 0.38 2.57 -29.33
N GLN A 113 0.22 3.44 -30.32
CA GLN A 113 0.87 4.75 -30.36
C GLN A 113 0.05 5.82 -29.66
N PHE A 114 0.69 6.95 -29.38
CA PHE A 114 -0.03 8.17 -29.02
C PHE A 114 -0.85 8.65 -30.23
N PRO A 115 -2.18 8.82 -30.09
CA PRO A 115 -2.99 9.39 -31.15
C PRO A 115 -2.46 10.76 -31.61
N TRP A 116 -2.32 10.95 -32.91
CA TRP A 116 -1.83 12.17 -33.52
C TRP A 116 -2.69 12.54 -34.74
N PRO A 117 -2.93 13.85 -35.01
CA PRO A 117 -3.67 14.26 -36.19
C PRO A 117 -2.97 13.81 -37.48
N LYS A 118 -3.77 13.46 -38.49
CA LYS A 118 -3.25 13.23 -39.85
C LYS A 118 -2.72 14.54 -40.44
N ALA A 119 -1.87 14.45 -41.46
CA ALA A 119 -1.18 15.62 -42.03
C ALA A 119 -2.13 16.71 -42.56
N ASP A 120 -3.34 16.31 -42.97
CA ASP A 120 -4.40 17.15 -43.54
C ASP A 120 -5.55 17.43 -42.57
N GLU A 121 -5.46 16.96 -41.32
CA GLU A 121 -6.51 17.06 -40.32
C GLU A 121 -6.31 18.27 -39.41
N SER A 122 -7.34 19.09 -39.25
CA SER A 122 -7.30 20.19 -38.30
C SER A 122 -7.29 19.67 -36.85
N TRP A 123 -6.71 20.43 -35.92
CA TRP A 123 -6.72 20.06 -34.50
C TRP A 123 -8.14 19.96 -33.91
N GLU A 124 -9.10 20.74 -34.44
CA GLU A 124 -10.48 20.68 -34.01
C GLU A 124 -11.15 19.37 -34.45
N ASP A 125 -10.97 18.99 -35.71
CA ASP A 125 -11.53 17.75 -36.26
C ASP A 125 -10.88 16.54 -35.60
N PHE A 126 -9.57 16.58 -35.38
CA PHE A 126 -8.87 15.56 -34.61
C PHE A 126 -9.44 15.41 -33.19
N GLY A 127 -9.71 16.53 -32.50
CA GLY A 127 -10.35 16.50 -31.19
C GLY A 127 -11.73 15.82 -31.23
N LYS A 128 -12.57 16.15 -32.23
CA LYS A 128 -13.88 15.52 -32.41
C LYS A 128 -13.74 14.02 -32.72
N HIS A 129 -12.81 13.64 -33.58
CA HIS A 129 -12.54 12.23 -33.90
C HIS A 129 -12.04 11.46 -32.69
N LEU A 130 -11.16 12.02 -31.86
CA LEU A 130 -10.73 11.39 -30.60
C LEU A 130 -11.90 11.14 -29.67
N VAL A 131 -12.78 12.12 -29.49
CA VAL A 131 -13.99 11.96 -28.67
C VAL A 131 -14.89 10.87 -29.24
N GLN A 132 -15.13 10.88 -30.55
CA GLN A 132 -15.94 9.85 -31.21
C GLN A 132 -15.35 8.45 -31.00
N MET A 133 -14.06 8.26 -31.26
CA MET A 133 -13.38 6.97 -31.03
C MET A 133 -13.42 6.55 -29.57
N ALA A 134 -13.23 7.48 -28.63
CA ALA A 134 -13.32 7.18 -27.21
C ALA A 134 -14.74 6.74 -26.81
N LEU A 135 -15.78 7.36 -27.36
CA LEU A 135 -17.15 6.89 -27.16
C LEU A 135 -17.31 5.49 -27.75
N GLU A 136 -16.92 5.27 -29.00
CA GLU A 136 -17.06 3.96 -29.66
C GLU A 136 -16.36 2.82 -28.90
N CYS A 137 -15.14 3.03 -28.40
CA CYS A 137 -14.36 1.96 -27.76
C CYS A 137 -14.45 1.94 -26.23
N ALA A 138 -15.10 2.91 -25.59
CA ALA A 138 -15.11 3.02 -24.13
C ALA A 138 -16.46 3.38 -23.52
N MET A 139 -17.59 3.28 -24.23
CA MET A 139 -18.89 3.46 -23.58
C MET A 139 -19.07 2.46 -22.41
N PRO A 140 -19.41 2.92 -21.20
CA PRO A 140 -19.70 2.02 -20.09
C PRO A 140 -20.98 1.24 -20.38
N THR A 141 -21.02 -0.04 -20.00
CA THR A 141 -22.19 -0.89 -20.15
C THR A 141 -22.80 -1.20 -18.78
N VAL A 142 -24.06 -1.63 -18.78
CA VAL A 142 -24.71 -2.13 -17.54
C VAL A 142 -23.92 -3.31 -16.97
N ARG A 143 -23.35 -4.15 -17.84
CA ARG A 143 -22.54 -5.30 -17.47
C ARG A 143 -21.23 -4.87 -16.81
N SER A 144 -20.46 -3.96 -17.41
CA SER A 144 -19.20 -3.48 -16.83
C SER A 144 -19.44 -2.81 -15.48
N PHE A 145 -20.52 -2.03 -15.35
CA PHE A 145 -20.94 -1.43 -14.08
C PHE A 145 -21.27 -2.49 -13.03
N ALA A 146 -22.10 -3.48 -13.38
CA ALA A 146 -22.50 -4.54 -12.46
C ALA A 146 -21.30 -5.36 -11.98
N VAL A 147 -20.43 -5.82 -12.89
CA VAL A 147 -19.25 -6.63 -12.54
C VAL A 147 -18.28 -5.84 -11.66
N TYR A 148 -18.00 -4.58 -11.99
CA TYR A 148 -17.10 -3.73 -11.22
C TYR A 148 -17.61 -3.51 -9.78
N TRP A 149 -18.90 -3.21 -9.61
CA TRP A 149 -19.48 -2.99 -8.28
C TRP A 149 -19.71 -4.29 -7.49
N VAL A 150 -20.03 -5.41 -8.16
CA VAL A 150 -20.08 -6.73 -7.52
C VAL A 150 -18.70 -7.10 -6.99
N PHE A 151 -17.64 -6.85 -7.77
CA PHE A 151 -16.27 -7.03 -7.30
C PHE A 151 -15.98 -6.18 -6.06
N MET A 152 -16.35 -4.89 -6.04
CA MET A 152 -16.17 -4.04 -4.87
C MET A 152 -16.92 -4.56 -3.63
N VAL A 153 -18.19 -4.94 -3.78
CA VAL A 153 -18.99 -5.49 -2.69
C VAL A 153 -18.37 -6.79 -2.19
N TRP A 154 -17.91 -7.65 -3.10
CA TRP A 154 -17.21 -8.88 -2.74
C TRP A 154 -15.95 -8.59 -1.92
N GLN A 155 -15.13 -7.63 -2.32
CA GLN A 155 -13.95 -7.24 -1.52
C GLN A 155 -14.32 -6.73 -0.12
N ILE A 156 -15.45 -6.03 0.04
CA ILE A 156 -15.95 -5.62 1.37
C ILE A 156 -16.38 -6.83 2.20
N VAL A 157 -17.09 -7.78 1.59
CA VAL A 157 -17.47 -9.04 2.25
C VAL A 157 -16.21 -9.78 2.74
N LEU A 158 -15.20 -9.92 1.89
CA LEU A 158 -13.93 -10.55 2.27
C LEU A 158 -13.22 -9.78 3.40
N TYR A 159 -13.21 -8.45 3.35
CA TYR A 159 -12.64 -7.61 4.41
C TYR A 159 -13.29 -7.93 5.76
N ILE A 160 -14.61 -8.06 5.83
CA ILE A 160 -15.33 -8.24 7.10
C ILE A 160 -15.31 -9.69 7.58
N THR A 161 -15.30 -10.66 6.67
CA THR A 161 -15.54 -12.09 7.00
C THR A 161 -14.27 -12.93 7.14
N LEU A 162 -13.20 -12.60 6.41
CA LEU A 162 -11.99 -13.42 6.42
C LEU A 162 -11.11 -13.14 7.65
N PRO A 163 -10.35 -14.14 8.13
CA PRO A 163 -9.46 -13.97 9.28
C PRO A 163 -8.35 -12.96 9.00
N GLY A 164 -7.96 -12.20 10.02
CA GLY A 164 -6.97 -11.13 9.90
C GLY A 164 -6.28 -10.80 11.21
N VAL A 165 -5.41 -9.79 11.18
CA VAL A 165 -4.72 -9.27 12.36
C VAL A 165 -5.12 -7.83 12.63
N TRP A 166 -5.17 -7.45 13.90
CA TRP A 166 -5.39 -6.07 14.30
C TRP A 166 -4.07 -5.36 14.52
N THR A 167 -3.95 -4.14 14.01
CA THR A 167 -2.84 -3.23 14.26
C THR A 167 -3.36 -1.83 14.61
N LYS A 168 -2.46 -0.94 15.03
CA LYS A 168 -2.79 0.44 15.39
C LYS A 168 -2.01 1.42 14.52
N GLY A 169 -2.70 2.38 13.93
CA GLY A 169 -2.09 3.46 13.15
C GLY A 169 -1.24 4.41 14.00
N ASN A 170 -0.80 5.52 13.39
CA ASN A 170 -0.09 6.57 14.12
C ASN A 170 -1.05 7.38 15.04
N PRO A 171 -0.52 8.04 16.09
CA PRO A 171 -1.34 8.91 16.96
C PRO A 171 -1.92 10.09 16.16
N LEU A 172 -3.21 10.36 16.35
CA LEU A 172 -3.92 11.44 15.67
C LEU A 172 -4.05 12.66 16.60
N PRO A 173 -3.41 13.81 16.30
CA PRO A 173 -3.46 14.99 17.18
C PRO A 173 -4.87 15.54 17.42
N HIS A 174 -5.73 15.48 16.41
CA HIS A 174 -7.12 15.97 16.51
C HIS A 174 -8.02 15.07 17.38
N LEU A 175 -7.58 13.84 17.67
CA LEU A 175 -8.23 12.90 18.59
C LEU A 175 -7.41 12.72 19.87
N ASN A 176 -6.70 13.77 20.32
CA ASN A 176 -5.90 13.74 21.56
C ASN A 176 -4.86 12.59 21.61
N GLY A 177 -4.28 12.25 20.45
CA GLY A 177 -3.28 11.19 20.35
C GLY A 177 -3.86 9.77 20.27
N GLU A 178 -5.18 9.62 20.10
CA GLU A 178 -5.81 8.32 19.85
C GLU A 178 -5.18 7.64 18.63
N ARG A 179 -5.03 6.31 18.73
CA ARG A 179 -4.53 5.46 17.65
C ARG A 179 -5.66 4.56 17.16
N LEU A 180 -6.13 4.81 15.94
CA LEU A 180 -7.22 4.03 15.36
C LEU A 180 -6.81 2.56 15.15
N PRO A 181 -7.71 1.60 15.43
CA PRO A 181 -7.49 0.19 15.13
C PRO A 181 -7.72 -0.09 13.63
N TYR A 182 -6.94 -0.98 13.05
CA TYR A 182 -7.05 -1.40 11.65
C TYR A 182 -7.04 -2.92 11.57
N PHE A 183 -7.99 -3.49 10.84
CA PHE A 183 -8.11 -4.93 10.63
C PHE A 183 -7.51 -5.33 9.29
N CYS A 184 -6.43 -6.08 9.31
CA CYS A 184 -5.61 -6.42 8.15
C CYS A 184 -5.79 -7.89 7.76
N ASN A 185 -6.54 -8.15 6.68
CA ASN A 185 -6.76 -9.47 6.09
C ASN A 185 -6.58 -9.51 4.56
N ALA A 186 -5.90 -8.53 3.96
CA ALA A 186 -5.71 -8.45 2.50
C ALA A 186 -5.04 -9.70 1.94
N MET A 187 -4.12 -10.34 2.66
CA MET A 187 -3.56 -11.63 2.21
C MET A 187 -4.62 -12.69 1.90
N TRP A 188 -5.58 -12.87 2.81
CA TRP A 188 -6.67 -13.81 2.58
C TRP A 188 -7.61 -13.30 1.48
N SER A 189 -7.87 -11.98 1.46
CA SER A 189 -8.70 -11.35 0.42
C SER A 189 -8.14 -11.60 -0.98
N LEU A 190 -6.83 -11.43 -1.19
CA LEU A 190 -6.15 -11.65 -2.47
C LEU A 190 -6.35 -13.08 -2.97
N TYR A 191 -5.99 -14.09 -2.17
CA TYR A 191 -6.06 -15.48 -2.62
C TYR A 191 -7.50 -15.96 -2.78
N VAL A 192 -8.42 -15.60 -1.89
CA VAL A 192 -9.85 -15.94 -2.05
C VAL A 192 -10.42 -15.26 -3.30
N THR A 193 -9.98 -14.03 -3.62
CA THR A 193 -10.36 -13.35 -4.86
C THR A 193 -9.86 -14.11 -6.09
N LEU A 194 -8.58 -14.47 -6.13
CA LEU A 194 -8.02 -15.24 -7.25
C LEU A 194 -8.71 -16.59 -7.42
N THR A 195 -9.02 -17.29 -6.31
CA THR A 195 -9.80 -18.53 -6.35
C THR A 195 -11.23 -18.28 -6.86
N THR A 196 -11.89 -17.22 -6.41
CA THR A 196 -13.24 -16.86 -6.86
C THR A 196 -13.26 -16.60 -8.36
N VAL A 197 -12.34 -15.76 -8.85
CA VAL A 197 -12.16 -15.44 -10.27
C VAL A 197 -11.87 -16.71 -11.09
N GLY A 198 -10.98 -17.57 -10.60
CA GLY A 198 -10.66 -18.84 -11.26
C GLY A 198 -11.86 -19.79 -11.36
N ILE A 199 -12.66 -19.92 -10.29
CA ILE A 199 -13.89 -20.73 -10.29
C ILE A 199 -14.91 -20.15 -11.27
N LEU A 200 -15.13 -18.83 -11.26
CA LEU A 200 -16.09 -18.18 -12.14
C LEU A 200 -15.72 -18.35 -13.61
N HIS A 201 -14.43 -18.29 -13.95
CA HIS A 201 -13.93 -18.56 -15.29
C HIS A 201 -14.10 -20.03 -15.68
N ALA A 202 -13.64 -20.95 -14.82
CA ALA A 202 -13.71 -22.40 -15.11
C ALA A 202 -15.14 -22.94 -15.23
N THR A 203 -16.10 -22.32 -14.52
CA THR A 203 -17.52 -22.68 -14.61
C THR A 203 -18.28 -21.97 -15.73
N GLY A 204 -17.64 -21.02 -16.42
CA GLY A 204 -18.27 -20.22 -17.47
C GLY A 204 -19.25 -19.15 -16.98
N ILE A 205 -19.38 -18.95 -15.66
CA ILE A 205 -20.27 -17.92 -15.08
C ILE A 205 -19.79 -16.52 -15.44
N PHE A 206 -18.47 -16.30 -15.41
CA PHE A 206 -17.86 -15.05 -15.83
C PHE A 206 -16.58 -15.34 -16.61
N ASN A 207 -16.56 -14.95 -17.90
CA ASN A 207 -15.35 -15.05 -18.68
C ASN A 207 -14.42 -13.88 -18.36
N VAL A 208 -13.32 -14.18 -17.67
CA VAL A 208 -12.33 -13.17 -17.24
C VAL A 208 -11.66 -12.46 -18.41
N THR A 209 -11.59 -13.07 -19.60
CA THR A 209 -11.04 -12.41 -20.80
C THR A 209 -11.87 -11.22 -21.29
N GLU A 210 -13.14 -11.11 -20.83
CA GLU A 210 -14.00 -9.93 -21.04
C GLU A 210 -13.35 -8.63 -20.53
N LEU A 211 -12.50 -8.71 -19.49
CA LEU A 211 -11.78 -7.53 -18.98
C LEU A 211 -10.77 -6.95 -19.99
N ILE A 212 -10.35 -7.75 -20.97
CA ILE A 212 -9.50 -7.30 -22.07
C ILE A 212 -10.36 -6.87 -23.26
N ASP A 213 -11.37 -7.68 -23.61
CA ASP A 213 -12.21 -7.44 -24.77
C ASP A 213 -13.03 -6.14 -24.62
N ASP A 214 -13.60 -5.91 -23.44
CA ASP A 214 -14.42 -4.74 -23.11
C ASP A 214 -13.68 -3.76 -22.17
N PHE A 215 -12.34 -3.74 -22.22
CA PHE A 215 -11.52 -2.93 -21.30
C PHE A 215 -11.98 -1.47 -21.20
N GLY A 216 -12.31 -0.84 -22.34
CA GLY A 216 -12.78 0.55 -22.35
C GLY A 216 -14.05 0.77 -21.54
N ALA A 217 -15.01 -0.15 -21.56
CA ALA A 217 -16.23 -0.05 -20.76
C ALA A 217 -15.92 -0.15 -19.26
N TYR A 218 -15.01 -1.05 -18.86
CA TYR A 218 -14.54 -1.17 -17.47
C TYR A 218 -13.75 0.06 -17.03
N MET A 219 -12.92 0.62 -17.90
CA MET A 219 -12.17 1.86 -17.67
C MET A 219 -13.12 3.03 -17.38
N SER A 220 -14.10 3.26 -18.25
CA SER A 220 -15.11 4.31 -18.06
C SER A 220 -15.96 4.08 -16.82
N THR A 221 -16.32 2.83 -16.55
CA THR A 221 -17.01 2.45 -15.31
C THR A 221 -16.19 2.84 -14.09
N GLY A 222 -14.88 2.55 -14.08
CA GLY A 222 -13.97 2.93 -13.01
C GLY A 222 -13.86 4.44 -12.84
N ILE A 223 -13.71 5.19 -13.95
CA ILE A 223 -13.63 6.66 -13.95
C ILE A 223 -14.90 7.27 -13.35
N LEU A 224 -16.08 6.88 -13.88
CA LEU A 224 -17.37 7.39 -13.41
C LEU A 224 -17.65 7.00 -11.97
N SER A 225 -17.29 5.76 -11.58
CA SER A 225 -17.44 5.29 -10.20
C SER A 225 -16.52 6.04 -9.24
N GLY A 226 -15.28 6.33 -9.64
CA GLY A 226 -14.34 7.15 -8.86
C GLY A 226 -14.86 8.57 -8.62
N ILE A 227 -15.37 9.22 -9.66
CA ILE A 227 -16.01 10.54 -9.55
C ILE A 227 -17.23 10.47 -8.64
N MET A 228 -18.12 9.50 -8.85
CA MET A 228 -19.33 9.31 -8.05
C MET A 228 -19.02 9.10 -6.56
N VAL A 229 -18.07 8.21 -6.24
CA VAL A 229 -17.68 7.94 -4.85
C VAL A 229 -17.03 9.16 -4.21
N ALA A 230 -16.24 9.94 -4.95
CA ALA A 230 -15.66 11.19 -4.44
C ALA A 230 -16.73 12.24 -4.09
N VAL A 231 -17.75 12.39 -4.93
CA VAL A 231 -18.90 13.27 -4.65
C VAL A 231 -19.64 12.80 -3.40
N ILE A 232 -19.95 11.50 -3.31
CA ILE A 232 -20.61 10.92 -2.13
C ILE A 232 -19.77 11.13 -0.87
N ALA A 233 -18.46 10.90 -0.94
CA ALA A 233 -17.54 11.07 0.18
C ALA A 233 -17.54 12.51 0.70
N TYR A 234 -17.42 13.49 -0.20
CA TYR A 234 -17.38 14.90 0.13
C TYR A 234 -18.69 15.38 0.76
N VAL A 235 -19.84 15.08 0.11
CA VAL A 235 -21.17 15.46 0.61
C VAL A 235 -21.46 14.79 1.96
N SER A 236 -21.15 13.50 2.10
CA SER A 236 -21.32 12.75 3.35
C SER A 236 -20.50 13.33 4.50
N ALA A 237 -19.25 13.70 4.25
CA ALA A 237 -18.38 14.31 5.26
C ALA A 237 -18.93 15.66 5.75
N ILE A 238 -19.45 16.49 4.84
CA ILE A 238 -20.09 17.77 5.21
C ILE A 238 -21.37 17.52 6.00
N ALA A 239 -22.25 16.65 5.51
CA ALA A 239 -23.54 16.34 6.14
C ALA A 239 -23.38 15.78 7.56
N ARG A 240 -22.33 14.98 7.80
CA ARG A 240 -22.00 14.42 9.13
C ARG A 240 -21.19 15.37 10.01
N GLY A 241 -20.75 16.51 9.50
CA GLY A 241 -19.86 17.41 10.23
C GLY A 241 -18.47 16.80 10.52
N ALA A 242 -18.01 15.87 9.68
CA ALA A 242 -16.75 15.13 9.82
C ALA A 242 -15.56 15.80 9.14
N GLN A 243 -15.66 17.12 8.87
CA GLN A 243 -14.64 17.86 8.15
C GLN A 243 -13.30 17.86 8.88
N HIS A 244 -12.20 17.79 8.14
CA HIS A 244 -10.83 17.87 8.64
C HIS A 244 -10.05 18.82 7.74
N LYS A 245 -9.32 19.78 8.34
CA LYS A 245 -8.40 20.71 7.64
C LYS A 245 -8.95 21.23 6.30
N MET A 246 -10.09 21.89 6.31
CA MET A 246 -10.72 22.49 5.13
C MET A 246 -10.09 23.87 4.86
N THR A 247 -9.72 24.12 3.61
CA THR A 247 -9.13 25.40 3.18
C THR A 247 -10.18 26.47 2.89
N GLY A 248 -11.43 26.06 2.65
CA GLY A 248 -12.52 26.94 2.23
C GLY A 248 -12.60 27.09 0.71
N ASN A 249 -11.62 26.57 -0.05
CA ASN A 249 -11.71 26.47 -1.50
C ASN A 249 -12.34 25.13 -1.89
N PHE A 250 -13.55 25.16 -2.45
CA PHE A 250 -14.31 23.95 -2.80
C PHE A 250 -13.53 23.00 -3.71
N VAL A 251 -12.89 23.51 -4.76
CA VAL A 251 -12.21 22.68 -5.77
C VAL A 251 -11.03 21.95 -5.15
N TYR A 252 -10.22 22.66 -4.35
CA TYR A 252 -9.09 22.08 -3.63
C TYR A 252 -9.54 21.10 -2.54
N ASP A 253 -10.55 21.46 -1.76
CA ASP A 253 -11.06 20.61 -0.69
C ASP A 253 -11.76 19.35 -1.23
N PHE A 254 -12.39 19.41 -2.41
CA PHE A 254 -12.93 18.24 -3.09
C PHE A 254 -11.82 17.30 -3.57
N PHE A 255 -10.76 17.88 -4.15
CA PHE A 255 -9.59 17.12 -4.60
C PHE A 255 -8.90 16.39 -3.45
N MET A 256 -8.53 17.13 -2.40
CA MET A 256 -7.82 16.59 -1.23
C MET A 256 -8.75 15.75 -0.34
N GLY A 257 -10.02 16.12 -0.24
CA GLY A 257 -11.04 15.44 0.56
C GLY A 257 -11.46 16.21 1.80
N ALA A 258 -12.61 15.83 2.34
CA ALA A 258 -13.21 16.49 3.50
C ALA A 258 -13.00 15.73 4.81
N GLU A 259 -12.86 14.41 4.78
CA GLU A 259 -12.71 13.57 5.98
C GLU A 259 -11.38 12.83 5.99
N LEU A 260 -10.79 12.65 7.18
CA LEU A 260 -9.50 11.98 7.32
C LEU A 260 -9.63 10.45 7.20
N ASN A 261 -10.42 9.77 8.04
CA ASN A 261 -10.48 8.30 8.03
C ASN A 261 -11.94 7.78 8.06
N PRO A 262 -12.67 7.89 6.94
CA PRO A 262 -14.04 7.40 6.87
C PRO A 262 -14.08 5.87 6.99
N ARG A 263 -15.09 5.36 7.71
CA ARG A 263 -15.23 3.94 8.05
C ARG A 263 -16.64 3.41 7.86
N ILE A 264 -16.76 2.23 7.27
CA ILE A 264 -18.02 1.46 7.21
C ILE A 264 -18.02 0.46 8.38
N PHE A 265 -19.12 0.43 9.13
CA PHE A 265 -19.32 -0.42 10.33
C PHE A 265 -18.18 -0.32 11.37
N LYS A 266 -17.43 0.80 11.39
CA LYS A 266 -16.20 1.03 12.19
C LYS A 266 -15.03 0.07 11.91
N ILE A 267 -15.21 -0.93 11.03
CA ILE A 267 -14.23 -1.98 10.74
C ILE A 267 -13.49 -1.69 9.43
N VAL A 268 -14.23 -1.37 8.37
CA VAL A 268 -13.67 -1.15 7.03
C VAL A 268 -13.20 0.30 6.95
N ASP A 269 -11.89 0.51 7.02
CA ASP A 269 -11.29 1.81 6.75
C ASP A 269 -11.18 2.03 5.24
N LEU A 270 -11.83 3.07 4.72
CA LEU A 270 -12.00 3.24 3.28
C LEU A 270 -10.70 3.60 2.57
N LYS A 271 -9.75 4.25 3.23
CA LYS A 271 -8.43 4.46 2.64
C LYS A 271 -7.70 3.14 2.48
N MET A 272 -7.63 2.36 3.55
CA MET A 272 -6.94 1.07 3.55
C MET A 272 -7.58 0.08 2.57
N PHE A 273 -8.91 0.09 2.48
CA PHE A 273 -9.66 -0.73 1.54
C PHE A 273 -9.32 -0.37 0.09
N PHE A 274 -9.36 0.92 -0.25
CA PHE A 274 -9.11 1.41 -1.61
C PHE A 274 -7.64 1.33 -1.99
N GLU A 275 -6.69 1.56 -1.08
CA GLU A 275 -5.25 1.59 -1.40
C GLU A 275 -4.68 0.21 -1.78
N VAL A 276 -5.25 -0.88 -1.22
CA VAL A 276 -4.71 -2.24 -1.40
C VAL A 276 -5.59 -3.09 -2.33
N ARG A 277 -6.85 -3.30 -1.98
CA ARG A 277 -7.66 -4.38 -2.56
C ARG A 277 -8.17 -4.08 -3.96
N LEU A 278 -8.56 -2.84 -4.23
CA LEU A 278 -9.13 -2.48 -5.52
C LEU A 278 -8.04 -2.40 -6.60
N PRO A 279 -7.06 -1.48 -6.50
CA PRO A 279 -6.16 -1.17 -7.60
C PRO A 279 -5.30 -2.38 -7.97
N TRP A 280 -4.66 -2.99 -6.98
CA TRP A 280 -3.68 -4.05 -7.25
C TRP A 280 -4.32 -5.36 -7.63
N TYR A 281 -5.54 -5.67 -7.15
CA TYR A 281 -6.19 -6.92 -7.52
C TYR A 281 -6.78 -6.81 -8.92
N ILE A 282 -7.42 -5.68 -9.27
CA ILE A 282 -7.90 -5.45 -10.64
C ILE A 282 -6.71 -5.50 -11.61
N LEU A 283 -5.60 -4.82 -11.30
CA LEU A 283 -4.40 -4.82 -12.14
C LEU A 283 -3.81 -6.23 -12.34
N LEU A 284 -3.79 -7.05 -11.30
CA LEU A 284 -3.37 -8.45 -11.40
C LEU A 284 -4.35 -9.28 -12.23
N ILE A 285 -5.65 -9.14 -11.99
CA ILE A 285 -6.69 -9.88 -12.73
C ILE A 285 -6.64 -9.51 -14.22
N ILE A 286 -6.34 -8.26 -14.60
CA ILE A 286 -6.14 -7.86 -16.00
C ILE A 286 -4.96 -8.62 -16.62
N SER A 287 -3.83 -8.77 -15.93
CA SER A 287 -2.72 -9.58 -16.46
C SER A 287 -3.07 -11.07 -16.60
N VAL A 288 -3.83 -11.61 -15.65
CA VAL A 288 -4.35 -12.99 -15.74
C VAL A 288 -5.31 -13.12 -16.93
N ALA A 289 -6.22 -12.16 -17.12
CA ALA A 289 -7.11 -12.09 -18.27
C ALA A 289 -6.33 -12.03 -19.59
N GLY A 290 -5.25 -11.25 -19.65
CA GLY A 290 -4.38 -11.17 -20.81
C GLY A 290 -3.66 -12.49 -21.13
N ALA A 291 -3.25 -13.24 -20.12
CA ALA A 291 -2.67 -14.58 -20.32
C ALA A 291 -3.69 -15.58 -20.84
N LEU A 292 -4.90 -15.58 -20.27
CA LEU A 292 -6.01 -16.41 -20.76
C LEU A 292 -6.35 -16.05 -22.21
N LYS A 293 -6.38 -14.75 -22.54
CA LYS A 293 -6.64 -14.28 -23.90
C LYS A 293 -5.54 -14.71 -24.88
N GLN A 294 -4.26 -14.63 -24.50
CA GLN A 294 -3.19 -15.16 -25.33
C GLN A 294 -3.30 -16.67 -25.54
N TYR A 295 -3.71 -17.42 -24.52
CA TYR A 295 -3.94 -18.85 -24.65
C TYR A 295 -5.09 -19.15 -25.63
N GLU A 296 -6.18 -18.36 -25.61
CA GLU A 296 -7.26 -18.44 -26.60
C GLU A 296 -6.77 -18.13 -28.03
N LEU A 297 -5.94 -17.09 -28.19
CA LEU A 297 -5.47 -16.62 -29.50
C LEU A 297 -4.38 -17.49 -30.12
N TYR A 298 -3.45 -18.01 -29.30
CA TYR A 298 -2.21 -18.62 -29.76
C TYR A 298 -2.01 -20.05 -29.26
N GLY A 299 -2.79 -20.52 -28.28
CA GLY A 299 -2.58 -21.81 -27.62
C GLY A 299 -1.43 -21.85 -26.62
N TYR A 300 -0.78 -20.70 -26.36
CA TYR A 300 0.29 -20.55 -25.36
C TYR A 300 0.34 -19.13 -24.79
N VAL A 301 1.00 -18.97 -23.65
CA VAL A 301 1.25 -17.66 -23.01
C VAL A 301 2.70 -17.25 -23.27
N THR A 302 2.91 -16.01 -23.69
CA THR A 302 4.27 -15.53 -23.97
C THR A 302 5.07 -15.30 -22.68
N PRO A 303 6.42 -15.34 -22.72
CA PRO A 303 7.27 -14.97 -21.58
C PRO A 303 6.97 -13.56 -21.04
N GLN A 304 6.58 -12.63 -21.91
CA GLN A 304 6.28 -11.24 -21.58
C GLN A 304 4.95 -11.11 -20.84
N MET A 305 3.91 -11.86 -21.23
CA MET A 305 2.66 -11.86 -20.47
C MET A 305 2.82 -12.57 -19.11
N SER A 306 3.59 -13.66 -19.08
CA SER A 306 3.97 -14.35 -17.83
C SER A 306 4.73 -13.42 -16.88
N PHE A 307 5.53 -12.51 -17.42
CA PHE A 307 6.26 -11.52 -16.65
C PHE A 307 5.31 -10.56 -15.95
N PHE A 308 4.28 -10.07 -16.66
CA PHE A 308 3.29 -9.18 -16.07
C PHE A 308 2.43 -9.84 -15.00
N ILE A 309 2.09 -11.13 -15.16
CA ILE A 309 1.44 -11.89 -14.08
C ILE A 309 2.34 -11.90 -12.84
N LEU A 310 3.61 -12.27 -13.00
CA LEU A 310 4.57 -12.28 -11.89
C LEU A 310 4.71 -10.89 -11.28
N ALA A 311 4.90 -9.86 -12.09
CA ALA A 311 5.16 -8.50 -11.64
C ALA A 311 3.96 -7.88 -10.88
N HIS A 312 2.75 -8.01 -11.43
CA HIS A 312 1.54 -7.52 -10.77
C HIS A 312 1.22 -8.36 -9.54
N TRP A 313 1.50 -9.68 -9.56
CA TRP A 313 1.36 -10.54 -8.39
C TRP A 313 2.32 -10.13 -7.29
N LEU A 314 3.59 -9.85 -7.60
CA LEU A 314 4.58 -9.39 -6.63
C LEU A 314 4.13 -8.11 -5.91
N TYR A 315 3.61 -7.10 -6.61
CA TYR A 315 3.06 -5.90 -5.96
C TYR A 315 1.78 -6.19 -5.17
N ALA A 316 0.76 -6.82 -5.78
CA ALA A 316 -0.50 -7.10 -5.11
C ALA A 316 -0.28 -7.92 -3.83
N ASN A 317 0.64 -8.88 -3.89
CA ASN A 317 1.02 -9.70 -2.77
C ASN A 317 1.86 -8.93 -1.74
N ALA A 318 2.82 -8.09 -2.13
CA ALA A 318 3.57 -7.27 -1.18
C ALA A 318 2.67 -6.29 -0.40
N CYS A 319 1.75 -5.60 -1.08
CA CYS A 319 0.77 -4.72 -0.44
C CYS A 319 -0.15 -5.51 0.50
N SER A 320 -0.60 -6.70 0.08
CA SER A 320 -1.47 -7.55 0.91
C SER A 320 -0.75 -8.09 2.14
N LYS A 321 0.52 -8.50 1.99
CA LYS A 321 1.33 -9.08 3.07
C LYS A 321 1.80 -8.03 4.06
N GLY A 322 2.11 -6.84 3.58
CA GLY A 322 2.56 -5.70 4.35
C GLY A 322 1.44 -4.74 4.75
N GLU A 323 0.18 -5.16 4.64
CA GLU A 323 -0.99 -4.31 4.91
C GLU A 323 -0.95 -3.67 6.32
N GLU A 324 -0.47 -4.41 7.33
CA GLU A 324 -0.32 -3.87 8.70
C GLU A 324 0.79 -2.82 8.84
N LEU A 325 1.62 -2.65 7.81
CA LEU A 325 2.68 -1.65 7.74
C LEU A 325 2.15 -0.36 7.08
N ILE A 326 1.15 -0.47 6.20
CA ILE A 326 0.53 0.65 5.46
C ILE A 326 -0.14 1.64 6.41
N VAL A 327 -0.73 1.17 7.52
CA VAL A 327 -1.44 2.01 8.50
C VAL A 327 -0.59 3.11 9.16
N THR A 328 0.73 3.06 8.98
CA THR A 328 1.68 4.04 9.51
C THR A 328 2.19 5.03 8.46
N THR A 329 1.74 4.91 7.22
CA THR A 329 2.11 5.78 6.10
C THR A 329 1.39 7.12 6.14
N TYR A 330 1.96 8.12 5.45
CA TYR A 330 1.43 9.48 5.40
C TYR A 330 -0.03 9.54 4.93
N ASP A 331 -0.38 8.73 3.93
CA ASP A 331 -1.70 8.62 3.32
C ASP A 331 -2.77 8.25 4.37
N MET A 332 -2.41 7.41 5.34
CA MET A 332 -3.31 6.95 6.38
C MET A 332 -3.56 7.99 7.48
N PHE A 333 -2.53 8.69 7.96
CA PHE A 333 -2.65 9.58 9.13
C PHE A 333 -2.69 11.09 8.83
N THR A 334 -2.37 11.52 7.60
CA THR A 334 -2.33 12.95 7.23
C THR A 334 -3.19 13.30 6.03
N GLU A 335 -3.07 12.55 4.94
CA GLU A 335 -3.79 12.83 3.69
C GLU A 335 -5.29 12.69 3.91
N LYS A 336 -6.17 13.44 3.24
CA LYS A 336 -7.63 13.27 3.42
C LYS A 336 -8.19 12.31 2.37
N TRP A 337 -9.36 11.70 2.64
CA TRP A 337 -10.01 10.81 1.68
C TRP A 337 -10.86 11.62 0.70
N GLY A 338 -10.22 12.14 -0.35
CA GLY A 338 -10.82 12.95 -1.41
C GLY A 338 -10.74 12.33 -2.79
N PHE A 339 -11.11 13.12 -3.81
CA PHE A 339 -11.06 12.70 -5.21
C PHE A 339 -9.70 12.11 -5.57
N MET A 340 -8.59 12.71 -5.14
CA MET A 340 -7.24 12.22 -5.44
C MET A 340 -7.09 10.73 -5.09
N LEU A 341 -7.31 10.36 -3.82
CA LEU A 341 -7.14 8.98 -3.38
C LEU A 341 -8.25 8.06 -3.92
N ILE A 342 -9.48 8.55 -4.03
CA ILE A 342 -10.62 7.75 -4.48
C ILE A 342 -10.47 7.41 -5.97
N PHE A 343 -10.32 8.42 -6.82
CA PHE A 343 -10.18 8.27 -8.26
C PHE A 343 -8.93 7.45 -8.60
N TRP A 344 -7.80 7.76 -7.96
CA TRP A 344 -6.54 7.06 -8.25
C TRP A 344 -6.62 5.57 -7.93
N ASN A 345 -7.26 5.19 -6.82
CA ASN A 345 -7.37 3.78 -6.44
C ASN A 345 -8.48 3.02 -7.18
N MET A 346 -9.56 3.69 -7.61
CA MET A 346 -10.64 3.05 -8.37
C MET A 346 -10.33 2.94 -9.86
N ALA A 347 -9.72 3.97 -10.44
CA ALA A 347 -9.51 4.10 -11.88
C ALA A 347 -8.04 4.23 -12.23
N GLY A 348 -7.35 5.22 -11.65
CA GLY A 348 -5.97 5.59 -12.01
C GLY A 348 -5.02 4.40 -12.03
N VAL A 349 -4.68 3.83 -10.88
CA VAL A 349 -3.76 2.69 -10.77
C VAL A 349 -4.20 1.49 -11.62
N PRO A 350 -5.39 0.89 -11.40
CA PRO A 350 -5.72 -0.38 -12.05
C PRO A 350 -5.84 -0.27 -13.57
N LEU A 351 -6.32 0.87 -14.08
CA LEU A 351 -6.73 1.03 -15.48
C LEU A 351 -5.78 1.93 -16.28
N SER A 352 -4.78 2.53 -15.66
CA SER A 352 -3.67 3.19 -16.38
C SER A 352 -2.34 2.44 -16.24
N TYR A 353 -2.14 1.60 -15.23
CA TYR A 353 -0.88 0.85 -15.07
C TYR A 353 -0.84 -0.43 -15.91
N CYS A 354 -1.98 -0.82 -16.50
CA CYS A 354 -2.13 -2.03 -17.32
C CYS A 354 -1.75 -1.84 -18.80
N GLN A 355 -1.12 -0.73 -19.19
CA GLN A 355 -0.77 -0.46 -20.60
C GLN A 355 0.16 -1.53 -21.20
N GLY A 356 1.08 -2.10 -20.40
CA GLY A 356 1.95 -3.18 -20.84
C GLY A 356 1.20 -4.47 -21.21
N PRO A 357 0.41 -5.06 -20.29
CA PRO A 357 -0.44 -6.21 -20.60
C PRO A 357 -1.37 -5.98 -21.78
N LEU A 358 -2.02 -4.81 -21.85
CA LEU A 358 -2.92 -4.48 -22.97
C LEU A 358 -2.17 -4.45 -24.30
N TYR A 359 -0.99 -3.81 -24.34
CA TYR A 359 -0.13 -3.81 -25.52
C TYR A 359 0.24 -5.23 -25.95
N ILE A 360 0.68 -6.08 -25.02
CA ILE A 360 1.11 -7.45 -25.31
C ILE A 360 -0.04 -8.34 -25.83
N VAL A 361 -1.27 -8.16 -25.34
CA VAL A 361 -2.40 -8.96 -25.86
C VAL A 361 -2.79 -8.52 -27.26
N ARG A 362 -2.72 -7.21 -27.55
CA ARG A 362 -3.22 -6.63 -28.80
C ARG A 362 -2.23 -6.72 -29.97
N HIS A 363 -0.97 -7.04 -29.71
CA HIS A 363 0.06 -7.14 -30.73
C HIS A 363 0.53 -8.58 -30.91
N HIS A 364 0.93 -8.93 -32.14
CA HIS A 364 1.49 -10.24 -32.43
C HIS A 364 2.83 -10.43 -31.69
N PRO A 365 3.13 -11.62 -31.12
CA PRO A 365 4.35 -11.86 -30.34
C PRO A 365 5.66 -11.46 -31.02
N SER A 366 5.73 -11.49 -32.35
CA SER A 366 6.92 -11.08 -33.10
C SER A 366 7.37 -9.64 -32.83
N ARG A 367 6.49 -8.75 -32.38
CA ARG A 367 6.81 -7.33 -32.10
C ARG A 367 7.49 -7.08 -30.75
N TYR A 368 7.39 -8.02 -29.83
CA TYR A 368 7.99 -7.91 -28.49
C TYR A 368 8.79 -9.17 -28.11
N ASN A 369 9.12 -10.01 -29.10
CA ASN A 369 9.82 -11.27 -28.87
C ASN A 369 11.30 -11.03 -28.57
N TRP A 370 11.67 -11.15 -27.31
CA TRP A 370 13.05 -11.08 -26.86
C TRP A 370 13.74 -12.45 -26.91
N SER A 371 15.06 -12.45 -27.04
CA SER A 371 15.86 -13.66 -26.86
C SER A 371 15.66 -14.24 -25.46
N LEU A 372 15.83 -15.56 -25.30
CA LEU A 372 15.73 -16.21 -23.99
C LEU A 372 16.68 -15.57 -22.95
N PRO A 373 17.97 -15.29 -23.23
CA PRO A 373 18.85 -14.58 -22.30
C PRO A 373 18.31 -13.20 -21.89
N THR A 374 17.76 -12.44 -22.83
CA THR A 374 17.17 -11.13 -22.56
C THR A 374 15.97 -11.24 -21.62
N ASN A 375 15.05 -12.19 -21.89
CA ASN A 375 13.91 -12.43 -21.00
C ASN A 375 14.39 -12.80 -19.59
N VAL A 376 15.34 -13.75 -19.47
CA VAL A 376 15.91 -14.15 -18.17
C VAL A 376 16.53 -12.96 -17.42
N ALA A 377 17.26 -12.09 -18.12
CA ALA A 377 17.84 -10.89 -17.52
C ALA A 377 16.77 -9.92 -17.00
N ILE A 378 15.69 -9.67 -17.76
CA ILE A 378 14.61 -8.77 -17.34
C ILE A 378 13.83 -9.36 -16.14
N TYR A 379 13.57 -10.66 -16.13
CA TYR A 379 12.99 -11.36 -14.97
C TYR A 379 13.90 -11.25 -13.73
N PHE A 380 15.21 -11.39 -13.92
CA PHE A 380 16.17 -11.23 -12.83
C PHE A 380 16.14 -9.80 -12.26
N ILE A 381 16.08 -8.77 -13.11
CA ILE A 381 15.94 -7.37 -12.68
C ILE A 381 14.68 -7.21 -11.81
N LEU A 382 13.53 -7.72 -12.27
CA LEU A 382 12.28 -7.66 -11.51
C LEU A 382 12.41 -8.30 -10.13
N VAL A 383 12.90 -9.54 -10.07
CA VAL A 383 12.98 -10.31 -8.81
C VAL A 383 14.02 -9.72 -7.85
N ALA A 384 15.17 -9.26 -8.36
CA ALA A 384 16.20 -8.62 -7.56
C ALA A 384 15.71 -7.26 -7.01
N ALA A 385 15.08 -6.44 -7.85
CA ALA A 385 14.48 -5.18 -7.43
C ALA A 385 13.40 -5.41 -6.37
N TYR A 386 12.50 -6.37 -6.60
CA TYR A 386 11.47 -6.75 -5.63
C TYR A 386 12.07 -7.20 -4.29
N PHE A 387 13.16 -7.98 -4.30
CA PHE A 387 13.83 -8.41 -3.07
C PHE A 387 14.29 -7.20 -2.24
N VAL A 388 14.93 -6.22 -2.88
CA VAL A 388 15.35 -4.98 -2.22
C VAL A 388 14.13 -4.21 -1.72
N PHE A 389 13.14 -3.96 -2.58
CA PHE A 389 11.91 -3.23 -2.28
C PHE A 389 11.18 -3.80 -1.05
N ASP A 390 10.92 -5.11 -1.05
CA ASP A 390 10.17 -5.79 0.01
C ASP A 390 10.94 -5.78 1.34
N THR A 391 12.21 -6.17 1.29
CA THR A 391 13.02 -6.32 2.51
C THR A 391 13.40 -4.98 3.11
N CYS A 392 13.68 -3.94 2.31
CA CYS A 392 13.97 -2.60 2.83
C CYS A 392 12.75 -1.96 3.49
N ASN A 393 11.57 -2.02 2.87
CA ASN A 393 10.36 -1.49 3.48
C ASN A 393 10.01 -2.26 4.77
N SER A 394 10.23 -3.57 4.80
CA SER A 394 10.12 -4.35 6.03
C SER A 394 11.10 -3.89 7.10
N GLN A 395 12.38 -3.67 6.80
CA GLN A 395 13.38 -3.25 7.79
C GLN A 395 13.00 -1.93 8.46
N LYS A 396 12.58 -0.93 7.69
CA LYS A 396 12.12 0.37 8.22
C LYS A 396 10.94 0.19 9.18
N ASN A 397 9.91 -0.53 8.76
CA ASN A 397 8.70 -0.68 9.56
C ASN A 397 8.92 -1.56 10.78
N ARG A 398 9.62 -2.69 10.64
CA ARG A 398 9.93 -3.59 11.76
C ARG A 398 10.87 -2.93 12.77
N PHE A 399 11.82 -2.10 12.33
CA PHE A 399 12.62 -1.28 13.25
C PHE A 399 11.73 -0.42 14.15
N ARG A 400 10.77 0.30 13.57
CA ARG A 400 9.80 1.13 14.34
C ARG A 400 8.92 0.32 15.26
N GLN A 401 8.48 -0.86 14.81
CA GLN A 401 7.66 -1.73 15.65
C GLN A 401 8.47 -2.32 16.81
N MET A 402 9.74 -2.69 16.60
CA MET A 402 10.64 -3.14 17.66
C MET A 402 10.89 -2.04 18.69
N GLU A 403 11.15 -0.81 18.24
CA GLU A 403 11.32 0.37 19.10
C GLU A 403 10.10 0.61 20.01
N LYS A 404 8.90 0.33 19.49
CA LYS A 404 7.62 0.50 20.20
C LYS A 404 7.16 -0.75 20.96
N GLY A 405 7.87 -1.89 20.86
CA GLY A 405 7.43 -3.16 21.42
C GLY A 405 6.16 -3.74 20.78
N THR A 406 5.84 -3.37 19.53
CA THR A 406 4.62 -3.77 18.80
C THR A 406 4.91 -4.62 17.56
N LEU A 407 6.05 -5.31 17.52
CA LEU A 407 6.43 -6.14 16.37
C LEU A 407 5.47 -7.33 16.24
N ILE A 408 4.83 -7.43 15.07
CA ILE A 408 3.98 -8.57 14.69
C ILE A 408 4.67 -9.28 13.52
N ILE A 409 5.11 -10.52 13.74
CA ILE A 409 5.67 -11.36 12.69
C ILE A 409 4.57 -12.24 12.12
N ARG A 410 4.08 -11.91 10.94
CA ARG A 410 3.10 -12.74 10.21
C ARG A 410 3.83 -13.82 9.41
N LYS A 411 3.22 -14.99 9.20
CA LYS A 411 3.73 -16.03 8.30
C LYS A 411 3.04 -15.90 6.93
N THR A 412 3.46 -14.93 6.13
CA THR A 412 2.89 -14.63 4.80
C THR A 412 3.83 -15.08 3.69
N PHE A 413 3.30 -15.53 2.55
CA PHE A 413 4.11 -15.99 1.43
C PHE A 413 4.39 -14.88 0.41
N PRO A 414 5.60 -14.78 -0.18
CA PRO A 414 6.84 -15.38 0.31
C PRO A 414 7.41 -14.57 1.50
N GLN A 415 8.03 -15.27 2.46
CA GLN A 415 8.89 -14.62 3.46
C GLN A 415 10.31 -14.55 2.95
N LEU A 416 10.75 -13.32 2.65
CA LEU A 416 12.13 -13.09 2.21
C LEU A 416 13.06 -13.00 3.43
N PRO A 417 14.32 -13.47 3.31
CA PRO A 417 15.32 -13.23 4.34
C PRO A 417 15.63 -11.73 4.46
N TYR A 418 16.39 -11.35 5.49
CA TYR A 418 16.88 -9.97 5.68
C TYR A 418 15.80 -8.88 5.88
N GLN A 419 14.56 -9.27 6.17
CA GLN A 419 13.45 -8.34 6.46
C GLN A 419 13.53 -7.62 7.82
N THR A 420 14.31 -8.15 8.76
CA THR A 420 14.51 -7.58 10.11
C THR A 420 16.00 -7.51 10.40
N ILE A 421 16.50 -6.34 10.76
CA ILE A 421 17.90 -6.19 11.18
C ILE A 421 18.05 -6.61 12.64
N LYS A 422 19.01 -7.49 12.91
CA LYS A 422 19.45 -7.82 14.27
C LYS A 422 20.44 -6.75 14.73
N ASN A 423 20.26 -6.22 15.93
CA ASN A 423 21.10 -5.15 16.51
C ASN A 423 21.27 -3.94 15.57
N PRO A 424 20.18 -3.25 15.19
CA PRO A 424 20.26 -2.13 14.26
C PRO A 424 21.05 -0.95 14.85
N THR A 425 21.88 -0.30 14.03
CA THR A 425 22.45 1.01 14.36
C THR A 425 21.48 2.11 13.93
N PHE A 426 21.38 3.16 14.75
CA PHE A 426 20.51 4.29 14.48
C PHE A 426 20.97 5.51 15.27
N ILE A 427 20.59 6.69 14.80
CA ILE A 427 20.75 7.95 15.52
C ILE A 427 19.54 8.16 16.41
N ARG A 428 19.76 8.49 17.69
CA ARG A 428 18.71 9.03 18.57
C ARG A 428 18.68 10.53 18.43
N CYS A 429 17.59 11.05 17.87
CA CYS A 429 17.44 12.47 17.59
C CYS A 429 17.05 13.23 18.86
N LYS A 430 17.42 14.51 18.92
CA LYS A 430 17.09 15.43 20.03
C LYS A 430 15.57 15.59 20.21
N ASN A 431 14.80 15.44 19.14
CA ASN A 431 13.34 15.48 19.17
C ASN A 431 12.66 14.18 19.67
N GLY A 432 13.43 13.21 20.16
CA GLY A 432 12.94 11.91 20.64
C GLY A 432 12.66 10.88 19.53
N GLY A 433 12.80 11.26 18.26
CA GLY A 433 12.75 10.33 17.13
C GLY A 433 14.05 9.54 16.97
N THR A 434 14.05 8.59 16.04
CA THR A 434 15.27 7.85 15.65
C THR A 434 15.43 7.81 14.14
N LEU A 435 16.65 7.65 13.64
CA LEU A 435 16.97 7.50 12.21
C LEU A 435 17.80 6.23 12.01
N LEU A 436 17.28 5.26 11.25
CA LEU A 436 17.93 3.96 11.04
C LEU A 436 19.17 4.12 10.13
N THR A 437 20.34 3.70 10.60
CA THR A 437 21.63 3.80 9.87
C THR A 437 22.24 2.44 9.53
N SER A 438 21.48 1.35 9.64
CA SER A 438 21.88 0.01 9.23
C SER A 438 20.93 -0.59 8.20
N GLY A 439 21.35 -1.75 7.66
CA GLY A 439 20.58 -2.43 6.63
C GLY A 439 20.56 -1.65 5.32
N TRP A 440 19.46 -1.77 4.58
CA TRP A 440 19.28 -1.04 3.32
C TRP A 440 19.32 0.48 3.50
N TYR A 441 18.77 0.99 4.61
CA TYR A 441 18.80 2.43 4.93
C TYR A 441 20.14 2.92 5.47
N GLY A 442 21.07 2.02 5.76
CA GLY A 442 22.48 2.35 5.98
C GLY A 442 23.30 2.42 4.69
N MET A 443 22.80 1.85 3.58
CA MET A 443 23.49 1.87 2.29
C MET A 443 23.09 3.11 1.46
N ALA A 444 21.81 3.42 1.39
CA ALA A 444 21.30 4.65 0.76
C ALA A 444 19.96 5.06 1.37
N ARG A 445 19.71 6.37 1.45
CA ARG A 445 18.54 6.94 2.13
C ARG A 445 17.20 6.57 1.47
N LYS A 446 17.20 6.36 0.15
CA LYS A 446 16.03 6.09 -0.71
C LYS A 446 16.23 4.88 -1.62
N ILE A 447 16.96 3.86 -1.17
CA ILE A 447 17.20 2.63 -1.94
C ILE A 447 15.92 1.90 -2.39
N HIS A 448 14.81 2.05 -1.67
CA HIS A 448 13.49 1.55 -2.08
C HIS A 448 13.00 2.19 -3.38
N TYR A 449 13.30 3.47 -3.62
CA TYR A 449 12.95 4.15 -4.85
C TYR A 449 13.84 3.71 -6.02
N THR A 450 15.10 3.36 -5.76
CA THR A 450 15.96 2.70 -6.76
C THR A 450 15.37 1.35 -7.16
N ALA A 451 14.91 0.57 -6.18
CA ALA A 451 14.23 -0.70 -6.45
C ALA A 451 12.94 -0.49 -7.26
N ASP A 452 12.09 0.48 -6.89
CA ASP A 452 10.89 0.80 -7.69
C ASP A 452 11.24 1.23 -9.12
N PHE A 453 12.29 2.04 -9.32
CA PHE A 453 12.75 2.46 -10.66
C PHE A 453 13.12 1.27 -11.54
N PHE A 454 13.94 0.33 -11.05
CA PHE A 454 14.30 -0.86 -11.80
C PHE A 454 13.12 -1.81 -12.00
N GLN A 455 12.27 -1.96 -10.99
CA GLN A 455 11.09 -2.80 -11.05
C GLN A 455 10.12 -2.28 -12.11
N LEU A 456 9.71 -1.02 -12.06
CA LEU A 456 8.80 -0.46 -13.07
C LEU A 456 9.50 -0.32 -14.44
N GLY A 457 10.77 0.06 -14.48
CA GLY A 457 11.56 0.08 -15.72
C GLY A 457 11.55 -1.26 -16.43
N SER A 458 11.63 -2.38 -15.70
CA SER A 458 11.52 -3.72 -16.28
C SER A 458 10.14 -4.02 -16.90
N TRP A 459 9.07 -3.33 -16.47
CA TRP A 459 7.73 -3.45 -17.06
C TRP A 459 7.64 -2.76 -18.41
N GLY A 460 8.35 -1.64 -18.60
CA GLY A 460 8.49 -1.04 -19.93
C GLY A 460 9.38 -1.89 -20.84
N LEU A 461 10.55 -2.30 -20.33
CA LEU A 461 11.56 -3.05 -21.08
C LEU A 461 11.02 -4.36 -21.66
N ILE A 462 10.19 -5.10 -20.90
CA ILE A 462 9.65 -6.38 -21.37
C ILE A 462 8.72 -6.22 -22.59
N CYS A 463 8.09 -5.05 -22.77
CA CYS A 463 7.26 -4.73 -23.93
C CYS A 463 8.07 -4.23 -25.14
N GLY A 464 9.31 -3.81 -24.91
CA GLY A 464 10.15 -3.14 -25.91
C GLY A 464 9.77 -1.69 -26.19
N PHE A 465 10.25 -1.17 -27.31
CA PHE A 465 10.30 0.27 -27.58
C PHE A 465 9.44 0.68 -28.78
N GLU A 466 8.70 -0.24 -29.39
CA GLU A 466 7.83 0.08 -30.53
C GLU A 466 6.66 0.98 -30.13
N SER A 467 6.16 0.88 -28.89
CA SER A 467 5.05 1.69 -28.37
C SER A 467 5.48 2.52 -27.16
N PRO A 468 5.06 3.79 -27.05
CA PRO A 468 5.31 4.62 -25.87
C PRO A 468 4.38 4.31 -24.69
N LEU A 469 3.24 3.65 -24.91
CA LEU A 469 2.22 3.47 -23.87
C LEU A 469 2.68 2.60 -22.68
N PRO A 470 3.39 1.46 -22.88
CA PRO A 470 3.98 0.71 -21.77
C PRO A 470 5.00 1.51 -20.94
N TRP A 471 5.62 2.54 -21.54
CA TRP A 471 6.61 3.40 -20.87
C TRP A 471 5.99 4.53 -20.05
N PHE A 472 4.68 4.75 -20.15
CA PHE A 472 3.98 5.75 -19.35
C PHE A 472 4.24 5.57 -17.85
N LEU A 473 3.99 4.38 -17.31
CA LEU A 473 4.16 4.12 -15.87
C LEU A 473 5.62 4.28 -15.41
N PRO A 474 6.64 3.67 -16.05
CA PRO A 474 8.03 3.88 -15.71
C PRO A 474 8.42 5.36 -15.65
N VAL A 475 8.04 6.15 -16.66
CA VAL A 475 8.38 7.58 -16.74
C VAL A 475 7.62 8.38 -15.69
N PHE A 476 6.30 8.22 -15.62
CA PHE A 476 5.44 8.90 -14.66
C PHE A 476 5.89 8.65 -13.22
N PHE A 477 6.14 7.40 -12.87
CA PHE A 477 6.54 7.04 -11.51
C PHE A 477 7.93 7.56 -11.17
N THR A 478 8.88 7.53 -12.12
CA THR A 478 10.22 8.09 -11.95
C THR A 478 10.16 9.59 -11.60
N LEU A 479 9.39 10.37 -12.36
CA LEU A 479 9.21 11.80 -12.08
C LEU A 479 8.57 12.02 -10.71
N MET A 480 7.57 11.21 -10.37
CA MET A 480 6.88 11.27 -9.09
C MET A 480 7.82 10.97 -7.90
N ILE A 481 8.65 9.91 -7.97
CA ILE A 481 9.58 9.56 -6.87
C ILE A 481 10.70 10.58 -6.69
N LEU A 482 11.18 11.20 -7.77
CA LEU A 482 12.18 12.27 -7.69
C LEU A 482 11.60 13.49 -6.95
N HIS A 483 10.40 13.92 -7.34
CA HIS A 483 9.69 15.00 -6.64
C HIS A 483 9.37 14.63 -5.17
N ARG A 484 8.94 13.39 -4.92
CA ARG A 484 8.65 12.88 -3.57
C ARG A 484 9.90 12.87 -2.69
N THR A 485 11.05 12.53 -3.26
CA THR A 485 12.33 12.49 -2.53
C THR A 485 12.76 13.86 -2.07
N TYR A 486 12.69 14.86 -2.97
CA TYR A 486 13.00 16.24 -2.63
C TYR A 486 12.14 16.76 -1.46
N ARG A 487 10.81 16.53 -1.53
CA ARG A 487 9.89 16.92 -0.46
C ARG A 487 10.19 16.23 0.87
N ASP A 488 10.49 14.93 0.83
CA ASP A 488 10.77 14.17 2.04
C ASP A 488 12.10 14.56 2.69
N ASP A 489 13.14 14.80 1.90
CA ASP A 489 14.44 15.27 2.41
C ASP A 489 14.30 16.65 3.07
N HIS A 490 13.57 17.58 2.44
CA HIS A 490 13.29 18.89 3.02
C HIS A 490 12.52 18.79 4.35
N ARG A 491 11.46 17.96 4.41
CA ARG A 491 10.69 17.73 5.64
C ARG A 491 11.55 17.09 6.74
N CYS A 492 12.43 16.15 6.39
CA CYS A 492 13.33 15.51 7.35
C CYS A 492 14.39 16.49 7.87
N ALA A 493 14.95 17.34 7.01
CA ALA A 493 15.88 18.39 7.40
C ALA A 493 15.22 19.39 8.37
N GLN A 494 14.00 19.83 8.11
CA GLN A 494 13.24 20.69 9.02
C GLN A 494 12.91 19.99 10.35
N LYS A 495 12.53 18.71 10.31
CA LYS A 495 12.09 17.97 11.49
C LYS A 495 13.23 17.57 12.43
N TYR A 496 14.37 17.15 11.88
CA TYR A 496 15.48 16.58 12.66
C TYR A 496 16.71 17.50 12.74
N GLY A 497 16.77 18.59 11.95
CA GLY A 497 17.83 19.59 12.05
C GLY A 497 19.23 18.99 11.92
N ASP A 498 20.08 19.23 12.92
CA ASP A 498 21.47 18.73 12.91
C ASP A 498 21.58 17.20 12.94
N ASP A 499 20.59 16.50 13.51
CA ASP A 499 20.57 15.04 13.49
C ASP A 499 20.33 14.51 12.06
N TRP A 500 19.61 15.27 11.22
CA TRP A 500 19.51 14.96 9.79
C TRP A 500 20.85 15.15 9.08
N LYS A 501 21.56 16.24 9.38
CA LYS A 501 22.90 16.48 8.81
C LYS A 501 23.83 15.34 9.17
N GLU A 502 23.83 14.90 10.41
CA GLU A 502 24.62 13.74 10.86
C GLU A 502 24.18 12.46 10.14
N TYR A 503 22.87 12.22 10.00
CA TYR A 503 22.36 11.08 9.23
C TYR A 503 22.86 11.08 7.78
N THR A 504 22.83 12.25 7.11
CA THR A 504 23.32 12.38 5.74
C THR A 504 24.85 12.25 5.62
N LYS A 505 25.61 12.46 6.71
CA LYS A 505 27.05 12.15 6.73
C LYS A 505 27.31 10.66 6.85
N GLN A 506 26.54 9.96 7.68
CA GLN A 506 26.67 8.50 7.85
C GLN A 506 26.14 7.72 6.64
N VAL A 507 25.10 8.23 5.99
CA VAL A 507 24.48 7.63 4.81
C VAL A 507 24.46 8.67 3.67
N PRO A 508 25.62 8.92 3.01
CA PRO A 508 25.74 10.00 2.02
C PRO A 508 24.88 9.77 0.78
N TYR A 509 24.79 8.53 0.32
CA TYR A 509 24.09 8.17 -0.91
C TYR A 509 22.57 8.28 -0.77
N LEU A 510 21.94 8.92 -1.74
CA LEU A 510 20.51 9.14 -1.79
C LEU A 510 19.79 7.92 -2.39
N TYR A 511 20.21 7.44 -3.55
CA TYR A 511 19.54 6.37 -4.30
C TYR A 511 20.43 5.14 -4.48
N ILE A 512 21.65 5.31 -5.01
CA ILE A 512 22.54 4.23 -5.43
C ILE A 512 23.81 4.28 -4.56
N PRO A 513 24.06 3.26 -3.74
CA PRO A 513 25.27 3.20 -2.92
C PRO A 513 26.53 3.39 -3.78
N TYR A 514 27.46 4.22 -3.30
CA TYR A 514 28.72 4.55 -3.98
C TYR A 514 28.58 5.36 -5.28
N VAL A 515 27.39 5.87 -5.61
CA VAL A 515 27.15 6.66 -6.83
C VAL A 515 26.42 7.97 -6.53
N ILE A 516 25.17 7.92 -6.05
CA ILE A 516 24.29 9.09 -5.89
C ILE A 516 23.34 8.97 -4.71
#